data_AF-A0A2V7V7H0-F1
#
_entry.id   AF-A0A2V7V7H0-F1
#
_cell.length_a   1.000
_cell.length_b   1.000
_cell.length_c   1.000
_cell.angle_alpha   90.00
_cell.angle_beta   90.00
_cell.angle_gamma   90.00
#
_symmetry.space_group_name_H-M   'P 1'
#
loop_
_entity.id
_entity.type
_entity.pdbx_description
1 polymer ?
#
loop_
_entity_poly.entity_id
_entity_poly.type
_entity_poly.pdbx_seq_one_letter_code
_entity_poly.pdbx_strand_id
1 'polypeptide(L)' 'MKYCDTCHSAYPDDFTICPRDHGALRYASELAPGMIIRGKYEILEKIGAGGMAAVYRARHLAFGEICAIKLVGPKLAHDD' A
#
# COMPACT_ATOMS: atom_id res chain seq x y z
N MET A 1 -3.30 -7.02 0.84
CA MET A 1 -3.23 -6.13 -0.34
C MET A 1 -2.01 -6.48 -1.17
N LYS A 2 -2.12 -6.47 -2.49
CA LYS A 2 -0.99 -6.67 -3.41
C LYS A 2 -0.61 -5.39 -4.13
N TYR A 3 0.61 -5.28 -4.62
CA TYR A 3 1.09 -4.11 -5.37
C TYR A 3 1.86 -4.54 -6.63
N CYS A 4 1.83 -3.68 -7.64
CA CYS A 4 2.63 -3.85 -8.85
C CYS A 4 3.90 -2.99 -8.78
N ASP A 5 5.05 -3.60 -9.01
CA ASP A 5 6.37 -2.92 -9.09
C ASP A 5 6.51 -2.01 -10.32
N THR A 6 5.69 -2.21 -11.35
CA THR A 6 5.78 -1.47 -12.61
C THR A 6 4.92 -0.21 -12.59
N CYS A 7 3.62 -0.34 -12.30
CA CYS A 7 2.72 0.82 -12.25
C CYS A 7 2.51 1.41 -10.85
N HIS A 8 3.18 0.86 -9.83
CA HIS A 8 3.12 1.31 -8.43
C HIS A 8 1.71 1.40 -7.83
N SER A 9 0.75 0.72 -8.45
CA SER A 9 -0.64 0.69 -8.01
C SER A 9 -0.86 -0.49 -7.08
N ALA A 10 -1.67 -0.27 -6.04
CA ALA A 10 -2.03 -1.29 -5.08
C ALA A 10 -3.45 -1.83 -5.38
N TYR A 11 -3.61 -3.15 -5.29
CA TYR A 11 -4.82 -3.91 -5.64
C TYR A 11 -5.27 -4.82 -4.48
N PRO A 12 -6.57 -5.17 -4.40
CA PRO A 12 -7.08 -6.20 -3.49
C PRO A 12 -6.39 -7.56 -3.69
N ASP A 13 -6.52 -8.45 -2.71
CA ASP A 13 -5.82 -9.75 -2.71
C ASP A 13 -6.33 -10.73 -3.78
N ASP A 14 -7.54 -10.51 -4.30
CA ASP A 14 -8.15 -11.31 -5.36
C ASP A 14 -7.49 -11.11 -6.73
N PHE A 15 -6.70 -10.05 -6.90
CA PHE A 15 -5.95 -9.83 -8.14
C PHE A 15 -4.71 -10.72 -8.18
N THR A 16 -4.58 -11.54 -9.22
CA THR A 16 -3.40 -12.39 -9.45
C THR A 16 -2.37 -11.72 -10.36
N ILE A 17 -2.83 -10.83 -11.25
CA ILE A 17 -2.02 -10.03 -12.17
C ILE A 17 -2.46 -8.56 -12.12
N CYS A 18 -1.54 -7.66 -12.44
CA CYS A 18 -1.84 -6.24 -12.53
C CYS A 18 -2.76 -5.97 -13.74
N PRO A 19 -3.92 -5.32 -13.56
CA PRO A 19 -4.83 -5.01 -14.67
C PRO A 19 -4.30 -3.91 -15.62
N ARG A 20 -3.21 -3.21 -15.26
CA ARG A 20 -2.64 -2.13 -16.09
C ARG A 20 -1.50 -2.61 -16.99
N ASP A 21 -0.63 -3.47 -16.48
CA ASP A 21 0.59 -3.92 -17.17
C ASP A 21 0.71 -5.44 -17.27
N HIS A 22 -0.26 -6.20 -16.73
CA HIS A 22 -0.27 -7.66 -16.67
C HIS A 22 0.93 -8.29 -15.94
N GLY A 23 1.69 -7.47 -15.20
CA GLY A 23 2.80 -7.91 -14.38
C GLY A 23 2.35 -8.66 -13.13
N ALA A 24 3.31 -9.37 -12.51
CA ALA A 24 3.07 -10.07 -11.26
C ALA A 24 2.80 -9.08 -10.12
N LEU A 25 1.78 -9.38 -9.32
CA LEU A 25 1.48 -8.63 -8.11
C LEU A 25 2.21 -9.25 -6.91
N ARG A 26 2.82 -8.42 -6.08
CA ARG A 26 3.52 -8.83 -4.86
C ARG A 26 2.68 -8.49 -3.64
N TYR A 27 2.72 -9.33 -2.61
CA TYR A 27 2.20 -8.93 -1.30
C TYR A 27 3.07 -7.79 -0.78
N ALA A 28 2.43 -6.66 -0.47
CA ALA A 28 3.13 -5.56 0.18
C ALA A 28 3.33 -5.94 1.65
N SER A 29 4.51 -6.46 2.01
CA SER A 29 4.96 -6.47 3.40
C SER A 29 5.38 -5.06 3.85
N GLU A 30 5.78 -4.22 2.89
CA GLU A 30 6.15 -2.82 3.09
C GLU A 30 5.68 -1.95 1.92
N LEU A 31 5.48 -0.65 2.19
CA LEU A 31 5.21 0.37 1.18
C LEU A 31 6.48 1.21 0.95
N ALA A 32 6.77 1.52 -0.32
CA ALA A 32 7.89 2.36 -0.71
C ALA A 32 7.45 3.82 -0.95
N PRO A 33 8.34 4.81 -0.69
CA PRO A 33 8.12 6.19 -1.09
C PRO A 33 7.76 6.32 -2.59
N GLY A 34 6.82 7.20 -2.91
CA GLY A 34 6.31 7.42 -4.28
C GLY A 34 5.19 6.46 -4.72
N MET A 35 4.91 5.39 -3.97
CA MET A 35 3.76 4.52 -4.26
C MET A 35 2.44 5.26 -4.07
N ILE A 36 1.48 5.02 -4.98
CA ILE A 36 0.15 5.63 -4.92
C ILE A 36 -0.91 4.57 -4.58
N ILE A 37 -1.48 4.69 -3.38
CA ILE A 37 -2.53 3.80 -2.89
C ILE A 37 -3.89 4.31 -3.37
N ARG A 38 -4.60 3.45 -4.11
CA ARG A 38 -5.96 3.70 -4.64
C ARG A 38 -6.10 5.02 -5.42
N GLY A 39 -5.02 5.52 -6.01
CA GLY A 39 -5.02 6.80 -6.73
C GLY A 39 -5.19 8.04 -5.84
N LYS A 40 -5.13 7.89 -4.51
CA LYS A 40 -5.49 8.95 -3.55
C LYS A 40 -4.36 9.32 -2.60
N TYR A 41 -3.54 8.35 -2.21
CA TYR A 41 -2.52 8.57 -1.19
C TYR A 41 -1.14 8.21 -1.72
N GLU A 42 -0.26 9.19 -1.76
CA GLU A 42 1.15 8.97 -2.08
C GLU A 42 1.93 8.69 -0.79
N ILE A 43 2.67 7.59 -0.75
CA ILE A 43 3.53 7.24 0.37
C ILE A 43 4.79 8.11 0.33
N LEU A 44 5.11 8.74 1.45
CA LEU A 44 6.28 9.60 1.59
C LEU A 44 7.43 8.87 2.29
N GLU A 45 7.16 8.24 3.43
CA GLU A 45 8.17 7.52 4.22
C GLU A 45 7.52 6.61 5.26
N LYS A 46 8.27 5.63 5.75
CA LYS A 46 7.89 4.81 6.92
C LYS A 46 8.20 5.59 8.19
N ILE A 47 7.19 5.81 9.04
CA ILE A 47 7.34 6.57 10.29
C ILE A 47 7.31 5.70 11.54
N GLY A 48 6.94 4.43 11.41
CA GLY A 48 6.99 3.49 12.52
C GLY A 48 6.68 2.06 12.13
N ALA A 49 7.08 1.12 12.97
CA ALA A 49 6.66 -0.27 12.90
C ALA A 49 6.51 -0.84 14.30
N GLY A 50 5.51 -1.69 14.49
CA GLY A 50 5.29 -2.45 15.71
C GLY A 50 4.71 -3.82 15.36
N GLY A 51 4.52 -4.68 16.36
CA GLY A 51 4.25 -6.12 16.15
C GLY A 51 3.11 -6.46 15.17
N MET A 52 2.10 -5.60 15.03
CA MET A 52 0.93 -5.87 14.20
C MET A 52 0.86 -5.06 12.89
N ALA A 53 1.67 -3.99 12.76
CA ALA A 53 1.55 -3.07 11.63
C ALA A 53 2.79 -2.19 11.42
N ALA A 54 2.94 -1.74 10.18
CA ALA A 54 3.81 -0.62 9.82
C ALA A 54 2.97 0.65 9.60
N VAL A 55 3.50 1.81 9.96
CA VAL A 55 2.86 3.11 9.79
C VAL A 55 3.70 3.95 8.85
N TYR A 56 3.04 4.54 7.86
CA TYR A 56 3.65 5.35 6.82
C TYR A 56 3.06 6.75 6.85
N ARG A 57 3.92 7.75 6.65
CA ARG A 57 3.47 9.11 6.30
C ARG A 57 3.09 9.12 4.83
N ALA A 58 1.94 9.69 4.53
CA ALA A 58 1.41 9.78 3.19
C ALA A 58 0.81 11.17 2.94
N ARG A 59 0.65 11.52 1.67
CA ARG A 59 -0.01 12.74 1.21
C ARG A 59 -1.30 12.39 0.48
N HIS A 60 -2.43 12.96 0.89
CA HIS A 60 -3.69 12.86 0.14
C HIS A 60 -3.60 13.75 -1.11
N LEU A 61 -3.61 13.16 -2.30
CA LEU A 61 -3.35 13.86 -3.56
C LEU A 61 -4.40 14.93 -3.89
N ALA A 62 -5.66 14.76 -3.47
CA ALA A 62 -6.71 15.74 -3.77
C ALA A 62 -6.66 16.99 -2.87
N PHE A 63 -6.12 16.88 -1.65
CA PHE A 63 -6.19 17.94 -0.63
C PHE A 63 -4.80 18.42 -0.19
N GLY A 64 -3.73 17.71 -0.55
CA GLY A 64 -2.36 18.00 -0.14
C GLY A 64 -2.04 17.67 1.32
N GLU A 65 -3.01 17.14 2.06
CA GLU A 65 -2.87 16.89 3.50
C GLU A 65 -1.95 15.71 3.80
N ILE A 66 -1.23 15.83 4.91
CA ILE A 66 -0.36 14.78 5.43
C ILE A 66 -1.17 13.89 6.37
N CYS A 67 -1.16 12.59 6.11
CA CYS A 67 -1.86 11.59 6.91
C CYS A 67 -0.97 10.39 7.23
N ALA A 68 -1.38 9.57 8.20
CA ALA A 68 -0.74 8.30 8.51
C ALA A 68 -1.54 7.14 7.87
N ILE A 69 -0.85 6.22 7.19
CA ILE A 69 -1.42 4.96 6.68
C ILE A 69 -0.85 3.81 7.51
N LYS A 70 -1.74 3.02 8.13
CA LYS A 70 -1.38 1.81 8.87
C LYS A 70 -1.54 0.60 7.96
N LEU A 71 -0.44 -0.06 7.63
CA LEU A 71 -0.41 -1.33 6.93
C LEU A 71 -0.44 -2.46 7.96
N VAL A 72 -1.59 -3.13 8.10
CA VAL A 72 -1.76 -4.28 8.99
C VAL A 72 -1.29 -5.54 8.28
N GLY A 73 -0.47 -6.35 8.96
CA GLY A 73 0.06 -7.60 8.39
C GLY A 73 -1.04 -8.62 8.09
N PRO A 74 -0.81 -9.56 7.15
CA PRO A 74 -1.81 -10.52 6.70
C PRO A 74 -2.37 -11.43 7.82
N LYS A 75 -1.62 -11.64 8.90
CA LYS A 75 -2.03 -12.46 10.06
C LYS A 75 -3.20 -11.86 10.87
N LEU A 76 -3.54 -10.58 10.66
CA LEU A 76 -4.67 -9.89 11.29
C LEU A 76 -5.70 -9.36 10.29
N ALA A 77 -5.48 -9.54 8.98
CA ALA A 77 -6.41 -9.06 7.95
C ALA A 77 -7.55 -10.05 7.66
N HIS A 78 -7.45 -11.28 8.15
CA HIS A 78 -8.57 -12.22 8.30
C HIS A 78 -9.07 -12.09 9.75
N ASP A 79 -10.14 -11.32 9.95
CA ASP A 79 -11.11 -11.64 10.99
C ASP A 79 -12.06 -12.67 10.36
N ASP A 80 -12.20 -13.85 10.97
CA ASP A 80 -13.37 -14.72 10.79
C ASP A 80 -14.62 -14.03 11.36
#